data_AF-X6LTH8-F1
#
_entry.id   AF-X6LTH8-F1
#
_cell.length_a   1.000
_cell.length_b   1.000
_cell.length_c   1.000
_cell.angle_alpha   90.00
_cell.angle_beta   90.00
_cell.angle_gamma   90.00
#
_symmetry.space_group_name_H-M   'P 1'
#
loop_
_entity.id
_entity.type
_entity.pdbx_description
1 polymer ?
#
loop_
_entity_poly.entity_id
_entity_poly.type
_entity_poly.pdbx_seq_one_letter_code
_entity_poly.pdbx_strand_id
1 'polypeptide(L)'
;LNSSQRKRRKEQMESIRKNSYYIKVEGDSSLNYSISWFAQWRVLMSRSWLSFQRDVTAFGSRVVFTIVWIGIFYVLCHGNAEHRTYPESYSDLITSLTLGFAGIQGLSLLALPYAQHTAKIFESDMNQNLYRPSAYVVAALVFAFLSLPFTQIIVAICYFYFLGLSGISDFIYFGLVLLLLAVVCEVLALSTALLTRKPSVMYLTAGAIHFLWLLLSGGIIRMCTNVHNVVCAVSYVSPPKWAMDGLLQLTMAKYHYYVPSPSSSPISISGQSILVDDYCFDTWRHATNEAVSFLALGSMVGILLIAFFISARLVQSGFRSA
;
A
#
# COMPACT_ATOMS: atom_id res chain seq x y z
N LEU A 1 -7.35 -46.10 40.36
CA LEU A 1 -6.43 -45.04 39.90
C LEU A 1 -5.06 -45.29 40.50
N ASN A 2 -4.09 -45.61 39.64
CA ASN A 2 -2.72 -45.91 40.03
C ASN A 2 -2.08 -44.66 40.70
N SER A 3 -1.16 -44.85 41.66
CA SER A 3 -0.53 -43.75 42.42
C SER A 3 0.15 -42.73 41.49
N SER A 4 0.70 -43.20 40.38
CA SER A 4 1.29 -42.40 39.30
C SER A 4 0.28 -41.47 38.61
N GLN A 5 -0.95 -41.94 38.37
CA GLN A 5 -2.02 -41.16 37.74
C GLN A 5 -2.54 -40.06 38.67
N ARG A 6 -2.57 -40.33 39.98
CA ARG A 6 -2.93 -39.31 40.99
C ARG A 6 -1.89 -38.19 41.07
N LYS A 7 -0.60 -38.51 40.94
CA LYS A 7 0.48 -37.52 40.93
C LYS A 7 0.42 -36.61 39.70
N ARG A 8 0.27 -37.19 38.49
CA ARG A 8 0.13 -36.40 37.24
C ARG A 8 -1.09 -35.49 37.24
N ARG A 9 -2.22 -35.95 37.80
CA ARG A 9 -3.41 -35.10 37.95
C ARG A 9 -3.20 -33.93 38.91
N LYS A 10 -2.45 -34.13 40.00
CA LYS A 10 -2.12 -33.05 40.93
C LYS A 10 -1.21 -32.01 40.26
N GLU A 11 -0.19 -32.45 39.52
CA GLU A 11 0.71 -31.55 38.77
C GLU A 11 -0.05 -30.78 37.67
N GLN A 12 -0.96 -31.42 36.94
CA GLN A 12 -1.84 -30.74 35.99
C GLN A 12 -2.81 -29.76 36.67
N MET A 13 -3.39 -30.12 37.81
CA MET A 13 -4.25 -29.20 38.55
C MET A 13 -3.48 -28.02 39.12
N GLU A 14 -2.23 -28.20 39.55
CA GLU A 14 -1.37 -27.10 39.99
C GLU A 14 -0.94 -26.20 38.84
N SER A 15 -0.64 -26.74 37.66
CA SER A 15 -0.34 -25.92 36.49
C SER A 15 -1.57 -25.15 36.01
N ILE A 16 -2.75 -25.77 36.00
CA ILE A 16 -4.03 -25.11 35.71
C ILE A 16 -4.35 -24.06 36.76
N ARG A 17 -4.08 -24.32 38.06
CA ARG A 17 -4.32 -23.37 39.14
C ARG A 17 -3.34 -22.19 39.09
N LYS A 18 -2.06 -22.43 38.75
CA LYS A 18 -1.09 -21.36 38.48
C LYS A 18 -1.53 -20.52 37.28
N ASN A 19 -1.89 -21.15 36.16
CA ASN A 19 -2.40 -20.43 35.00
C ASN A 19 -3.71 -19.67 35.31
N SER A 20 -4.61 -20.26 36.09
CA SER A 20 -5.84 -19.58 36.54
C SER A 20 -5.55 -18.42 37.49
N TYR A 21 -4.45 -18.45 38.25
CA TYR A 21 -4.02 -17.33 39.09
C TYR A 21 -3.45 -16.19 38.25
N TYR A 22 -2.67 -16.48 37.20
CA TYR A 22 -2.26 -15.48 36.21
C TYR A 22 -3.48 -14.83 35.53
N ILE A 23 -4.47 -15.63 35.13
CA ILE A 23 -5.73 -15.15 34.52
C ILE A 23 -6.59 -14.36 35.52
N LYS A 24 -6.55 -14.68 36.82
CA LYS A 24 -7.38 -13.99 37.82
C LYS A 24 -6.78 -12.66 38.30
N VAL A 25 -5.45 -12.50 38.26
CA VAL A 25 -4.80 -11.17 38.39
C VAL A 25 -5.12 -10.28 37.18
N GLU A 26 -5.45 -10.89 36.04
CA GLU A 26 -5.93 -10.22 34.82
C GLU A 26 -7.37 -9.68 34.92
N GLY A 27 -8.16 -10.16 35.89
CA GLY A 27 -9.56 -9.78 36.07
C GLY A 27 -9.80 -8.52 36.92
N ASP A 28 -8.80 -8.05 37.68
CA ASP A 28 -9.01 -7.08 38.75
C ASP A 28 -8.12 -5.83 38.67
N SER A 29 -7.62 -5.49 37.48
CA SER A 29 -6.92 -4.23 37.28
C SER A 29 -7.45 -3.49 36.05
N SER A 30 -7.85 -2.23 36.26
CA SER A 30 -7.65 -1.20 35.25
C SER A 30 -6.27 -1.43 34.63
N LEU A 31 -6.23 -1.85 33.36
CA LEU A 31 -5.04 -2.23 32.58
C LEU A 31 -4.03 -1.07 32.53
N ASN A 32 -3.31 -0.92 33.64
CA ASN A 32 -2.20 0.00 33.75
C ASN A 32 -1.02 -0.71 33.10
N TYR A 33 -0.89 -0.52 31.79
CA TYR A 33 0.36 -0.82 31.10
C TYR A 33 1.52 -0.24 31.93
N SER A 34 2.41 -1.11 32.41
CA SER A 34 3.51 -0.72 33.32
C SER A 34 4.50 0.24 32.67
N ILE A 35 4.52 0.29 31.33
CA ILE A 35 5.44 1.06 30.51
C ILE A 35 4.67 2.15 29.75
N SER A 36 5.26 3.34 29.66
CA SER A 36 4.68 4.47 28.92
C SER A 36 4.52 4.16 27.42
N TRP A 37 3.53 4.80 26.78
CA TRP A 37 3.23 4.59 25.35
C TRP A 37 4.46 4.86 24.46
N PHE A 38 5.23 5.90 24.75
CA PHE A 38 6.41 6.25 23.96
C PHE A 38 7.55 5.24 24.11
N ALA A 39 7.75 4.70 25.32
CA ALA A 39 8.73 3.64 25.53
C ALA A 39 8.31 2.36 24.78
N GLN A 40 7.02 2.01 24.78
CA GLN A 40 6.50 0.89 23.97
C GLN A 40 6.76 1.11 22.47
N TRP A 41 6.42 2.29 21.94
CA TRP A 41 6.67 2.64 20.53
C TRP A 41 8.14 2.54 20.16
N ARG A 42 9.05 3.06 21.00
CA ARG A 42 10.50 2.98 20.76
C ARG A 42 11.01 1.53 20.71
N VAL A 43 10.54 0.68 21.63
CA VAL A 43 10.91 -0.75 21.65
C VAL A 43 10.41 -1.44 20.38
N LEU A 44 9.16 -1.17 19.97
CA LEU A 44 8.58 -1.72 18.75
C LEU A 44 9.35 -1.27 17.50
N MET A 45 9.71 0.02 17.39
CA MET A 45 10.54 0.53 16.31
C MET A 45 11.90 -0.16 16.25
N SER A 46 12.57 -0.30 17.40
CA SER A 46 13.87 -0.99 17.47
C SER A 46 13.75 -2.47 17.08
N ARG A 47 12.66 -3.13 17.48
CA ARG A 47 12.39 -4.52 17.11
C ARG A 47 12.15 -4.67 15.61
N SER A 48 11.34 -3.80 15.00
CA SER A 48 11.08 -3.80 13.56
C SER A 48 12.37 -3.54 12.78
N TRP A 49 13.21 -2.60 13.23
CA TRP A 49 14.50 -2.31 12.61
C TRP A 49 15.46 -3.50 12.67
N LEU A 50 15.61 -4.13 13.83
CA LEU A 50 16.43 -5.35 13.97
C LEU A 50 15.91 -6.51 13.13
N SER A 51 14.58 -6.67 13.05
CA SER A 51 13.96 -7.69 12.20
C SER A 51 14.29 -7.45 10.73
N PHE A 52 14.18 -6.21 10.26
CA PHE A 52 14.48 -5.84 8.88
C PHE A 52 15.95 -6.04 8.53
N GLN A 53 16.87 -5.67 9.43
CA GLN A 53 18.31 -5.90 9.22
C GLN A 53 18.68 -7.39 9.17
N ARG A 54 17.97 -8.25 9.91
CA ARG A 54 18.26 -9.68 9.98
C ARG A 54 17.61 -10.47 8.84
N ASP A 55 16.52 -9.97 8.27
CA ASP A 55 15.78 -10.67 7.20
C ASP A 55 16.34 -10.35 5.81
N VAL A 56 17.61 -10.71 5.62
CA VAL A 56 18.33 -10.51 4.34
C VAL A 56 17.66 -11.27 3.21
N THR A 57 17.04 -12.43 3.50
CA THR A 57 16.36 -13.24 2.49
C THR A 57 15.09 -12.58 1.98
N ALA A 58 14.23 -12.05 2.86
CA ALA A 58 13.03 -11.34 2.43
C ALA A 58 13.37 -10.01 1.73
N PHE A 59 14.38 -9.29 2.21
CA PHE A 59 14.86 -8.09 1.52
C PHE A 59 15.45 -8.42 0.14
N GLY A 60 16.29 -9.45 0.07
CA GLY A 60 16.92 -9.91 -1.17
C GLY A 60 15.89 -10.37 -2.21
N SER A 61 14.87 -11.11 -1.81
CA SER A 61 13.79 -11.53 -2.73
C SER A 61 13.03 -10.32 -3.28
N ARG A 62 12.68 -9.34 -2.43
CA ARG A 62 12.06 -8.08 -2.88
C ARG A 62 12.93 -7.35 -3.91
N VAL A 63 14.24 -7.26 -3.67
CA VAL A 63 15.18 -6.62 -4.61
C VAL A 63 15.21 -7.37 -5.95
N VAL A 64 15.31 -8.70 -5.93
CA VAL A 64 15.31 -9.52 -7.17
C VAL A 64 14.03 -9.30 -7.98
N PHE A 65 12.86 -9.42 -7.36
CA PHE A 65 11.59 -9.19 -8.05
C PHE A 65 11.43 -7.75 -8.53
N THR A 66 11.95 -6.77 -7.77
CA THR A 66 11.97 -5.36 -8.19
C THR A 66 12.82 -5.16 -9.43
N ILE A 67 14.03 -5.75 -9.50
CA ILE A 67 14.91 -5.66 -10.67
C ILE A 67 14.26 -6.32 -11.89
N VAL A 68 13.69 -7.53 -11.73
CA VAL A 68 12.98 -8.23 -12.81
C VAL A 68 11.84 -7.36 -13.34
N TRP A 69 11.06 -6.78 -12.44
CA TRP A 69 9.94 -5.92 -12.81
C TRP A 69 10.37 -4.62 -13.50
N ILE A 70 11.44 -3.98 -13.03
CA ILE A 70 12.05 -2.83 -13.70
C ILE A 70 12.50 -3.20 -15.11
N GLY A 71 13.09 -4.38 -15.31
CA GLY A 71 13.49 -4.88 -16.63
C GLY A 71 12.31 -5.09 -17.57
N ILE A 72 11.22 -5.70 -17.07
CA ILE A 72 9.96 -5.86 -17.84
C ILE A 72 9.40 -4.49 -18.20
N PHE A 73 9.34 -3.57 -17.24
CA PHE A 73 8.84 -2.21 -17.46
C PHE A 73 9.67 -1.47 -18.52
N TYR A 74 10.99 -1.57 -18.48
CA TYR A 74 11.86 -0.98 -19.50
C TYR A 74 11.51 -1.49 -20.90
N VAL A 75 11.45 -2.80 -21.08
CA VAL A 75 11.17 -3.41 -22.40
C VAL A 75 9.81 -2.99 -22.96
N LEU A 76 8.82 -2.76 -22.08
CA LEU A 76 7.45 -2.46 -22.50
C LEU A 76 7.13 -0.96 -22.59
N CYS A 77 7.89 -0.09 -21.92
CA CYS A 77 7.48 1.31 -21.70
C CYS A 77 8.56 2.35 -21.99
N HIS A 78 9.72 1.94 -22.50
CA HIS A 78 10.83 2.86 -22.77
C HIS A 78 10.46 3.90 -23.84
N GLY A 79 10.64 5.18 -23.52
CA GLY A 79 10.50 6.30 -24.46
C GLY A 79 9.06 6.77 -24.69
N ASN A 80 8.07 6.18 -24.01
CA ASN A 80 6.65 6.44 -24.28
C ASN A 80 6.19 7.89 -24.04
N ALA A 81 6.92 8.70 -23.24
CA ALA A 81 6.62 10.12 -23.06
C ALA A 81 7.50 11.06 -23.91
N GLU A 82 8.47 10.54 -24.67
CA GLU A 82 9.47 11.35 -25.37
C GLU A 82 8.93 11.92 -26.68
N HIS A 83 8.20 11.11 -27.46
CA HIS A 83 7.84 11.46 -28.84
C HIS A 83 6.61 12.38 -28.94
N ARG A 84 5.76 12.40 -27.89
CA ARG A 84 4.59 13.30 -27.74
C ARG A 84 3.73 13.40 -29.00
N THR A 85 3.55 12.29 -29.70
CA THR A 85 2.68 12.17 -30.86
C THR A 85 1.25 11.85 -30.41
N TYR A 86 0.27 12.57 -30.95
CA TYR A 86 -1.14 12.25 -30.72
C TYR A 86 -1.67 11.36 -31.86
N PRO A 87 -2.45 10.30 -31.58
CA PRO A 87 -2.92 9.84 -30.26
C PRO A 87 -2.04 8.77 -29.58
N GLU A 88 -1.03 8.25 -30.27
CA GLU A 88 -0.28 7.04 -29.85
C GLU A 88 0.50 7.22 -28.54
N SER A 89 1.31 8.29 -28.44
CA SER A 89 2.11 8.54 -27.22
C SER A 89 1.23 8.77 -25.98
N TYR A 90 0.00 9.23 -26.16
CA TYR A 90 -0.96 9.41 -25.07
C TYR A 90 -1.45 8.06 -24.52
N SER A 91 -1.94 7.17 -25.39
CA SER A 91 -2.40 5.85 -24.97
C SER A 91 -1.29 5.02 -24.35
N ASP A 92 -0.08 5.15 -24.91
CA ASP A 92 1.10 4.44 -24.44
C ASP A 92 1.52 4.91 -23.05
N LEU A 93 1.48 6.23 -22.79
CA LEU A 93 1.78 6.78 -21.48
C LEU A 93 0.78 6.34 -20.40
N ILE A 94 -0.53 6.35 -20.68
CA ILE A 94 -1.53 5.83 -19.73
C ILE A 94 -1.26 4.35 -19.44
N THR A 95 -0.97 3.56 -20.48
CA THR A 95 -0.71 2.14 -20.36
C THR A 95 0.55 1.90 -19.52
N SER A 96 1.61 2.68 -19.74
CA SER A 96 2.83 2.61 -18.94
C SER A 96 2.61 2.98 -17.50
N LEU A 97 1.87 4.06 -17.19
CA LEU A 97 1.53 4.41 -15.81
C LEU A 97 0.71 3.31 -15.13
N THR A 98 -0.27 2.75 -15.83
CA THR A 98 -1.09 1.64 -15.36
C THR A 98 -0.24 0.41 -15.05
N LEU A 99 0.68 0.06 -15.94
CA LEU A 99 1.62 -1.04 -15.73
C LEU A 99 2.53 -0.75 -14.53
N GLY A 100 3.04 0.47 -14.40
CA GLY A 100 3.83 0.90 -13.25
C GLY A 100 3.08 0.70 -11.92
N PHE A 101 1.80 1.06 -11.87
CA PHE A 101 0.95 0.84 -10.70
C PHE A 101 0.66 -0.64 -10.44
N ALA A 102 0.47 -1.44 -11.49
CA ALA A 102 0.35 -2.90 -11.37
C ALA A 102 1.62 -3.50 -10.74
N GLY A 103 2.78 -2.97 -11.13
CA GLY A 103 4.07 -3.30 -10.55
C GLY A 103 4.18 -3.05 -9.06
N ILE A 104 3.89 -1.82 -8.64
CA ILE A 104 3.95 -1.42 -7.23
C ILE A 104 3.01 -2.29 -6.39
N GLN A 105 1.79 -2.52 -6.88
CA GLN A 105 0.81 -3.38 -6.22
C GLN A 105 1.23 -4.86 -6.21
N GLY A 106 1.85 -5.35 -7.28
CA GLY A 106 2.39 -6.71 -7.35
C GLY A 106 3.53 -6.91 -6.36
N LEU A 107 4.45 -5.95 -6.25
CA LEU A 107 5.55 -6.00 -5.30
C LEU A 107 5.05 -5.95 -3.84
N SER A 108 3.96 -5.22 -3.54
CA SER A 108 3.36 -5.27 -2.20
C SER A 108 2.72 -6.61 -1.87
N LEU A 109 2.23 -7.39 -2.84
CA LEU A 109 1.74 -8.74 -2.58
C LEU A 109 2.85 -9.68 -2.10
N LEU A 110 4.11 -9.43 -2.50
CA LEU A 110 5.27 -10.17 -1.98
C LEU A 110 5.54 -9.87 -0.49
N ALA A 111 4.94 -8.81 0.07
CA ALA A 111 5.02 -8.49 1.49
C ALA A 111 4.12 -9.35 2.37
N LEU A 112 3.12 -10.03 1.79
CA LEU A 112 2.09 -10.74 2.54
C LEU A 112 2.61 -11.83 3.50
N PRO A 113 3.63 -12.65 3.17
CA PRO A 113 4.21 -13.59 4.13
C PRO A 113 4.73 -12.89 5.39
N TYR A 114 5.43 -11.77 5.20
CA TYR A 114 5.98 -10.98 6.29
C TYR A 114 4.87 -10.30 7.09
N ALA A 115 3.86 -9.75 6.43
CA ALA A 115 2.68 -9.18 7.06
C ALA A 115 1.94 -10.22 7.92
N GLN A 116 1.79 -11.46 7.42
CA GLN A 116 1.16 -12.54 8.16
C GLN A 116 1.96 -12.96 9.40
N HIS A 117 3.30 -13.05 9.28
CA HIS A 117 4.15 -13.34 10.41
C HIS A 117 4.04 -12.24 11.49
N THR A 118 4.04 -10.98 11.05
CA THR A 118 3.89 -9.81 11.91
C THR A 118 2.52 -9.79 12.61
N ALA A 119 1.45 -10.12 11.89
CA ALA A 119 0.10 -10.25 12.43
C ALA A 119 0.02 -11.31 13.55
N LYS A 120 0.67 -12.46 13.39
CA LYS A 120 0.70 -13.50 14.45
C LYS A 120 1.45 -13.05 15.69
N ILE A 121 2.58 -12.35 15.52
CA ILE A 121 3.32 -11.76 16.65
C ILE A 121 2.45 -10.72 17.35
N PHE A 122 1.76 -9.87 16.58
CA PHE A 122 0.83 -8.89 17.12
C PHE A 122 -0.27 -9.54 17.95
N GLU A 123 -0.95 -10.58 17.44
CA GLU A 123 -1.97 -11.31 18.18
C GLU A 123 -1.42 -11.89 19.48
N SER A 124 -0.24 -12.52 19.44
CA SER A 124 0.42 -13.05 20.64
C SER A 124 0.75 -11.96 21.66
N ASP A 125 1.30 -10.84 21.22
CA ASP A 125 1.67 -9.70 22.07
C ASP A 125 0.43 -9.04 22.69
N MET A 126 -0.68 -8.97 21.95
CA MET A 126 -1.96 -8.45 22.45
C MET A 126 -2.61 -9.38 23.45
N ASN A 127 -2.55 -10.69 23.23
CA ASN A 127 -3.08 -11.69 24.17
C ASN A 127 -2.35 -11.65 25.52
N GLN A 128 -1.11 -11.18 25.54
CA GLN A 128 -0.33 -10.99 26.76
C GLN A 128 -0.39 -9.55 27.32
N ASN A 129 -1.20 -8.68 26.71
CA ASN A 129 -1.34 -7.27 27.07
C ASN A 129 0.00 -6.51 27.16
N LEU A 130 1.02 -6.91 26.39
CA LEU A 130 2.38 -6.35 26.46
C LEU A 130 2.44 -4.91 25.93
N TYR A 131 1.69 -4.64 24.87
CA TYR A 131 1.70 -3.35 24.19
C TYR A 131 0.29 -2.78 23.99
N ARG A 132 0.21 -1.46 23.86
CA ARG A 132 -1.01 -0.77 23.43
C ARG A 132 -1.16 -0.96 21.92
N PRO A 133 -2.37 -1.29 21.41
CA PRO A 133 -2.63 -1.39 19.98
C PRO A 133 -2.19 -0.12 19.22
N SER A 134 -2.44 1.06 19.78
CA SER A 134 -2.05 2.33 19.14
C SER A 134 -0.54 2.51 19.00
N ALA A 135 0.26 2.06 19.98
CA ALA A 135 1.72 2.12 19.88
C ALA A 135 2.23 1.21 18.74
N TYR A 136 1.59 0.05 18.58
CA TYR A 136 1.91 -0.90 17.52
C TYR A 136 1.57 -0.37 16.13
N VAL A 137 0.36 0.17 15.94
CA VAL A 137 -0.07 0.75 14.65
C VAL A 137 0.89 1.87 14.23
N VAL A 138 1.20 2.80 15.13
CA VAL A 138 2.07 3.93 14.82
C VAL A 138 3.51 3.47 14.56
N ALA A 139 4.02 2.49 15.31
CA ALA A 139 5.35 1.93 15.05
C ALA A 139 5.41 1.24 13.69
N ALA A 140 4.44 0.40 13.35
CA ALA A 140 4.37 -0.28 12.06
C ALA A 140 4.30 0.73 10.89
N LEU A 141 3.51 1.80 11.04
CA LEU A 141 3.40 2.85 10.04
C LEU A 141 4.71 3.61 9.83
N VAL A 142 5.28 4.15 10.90
CA VAL A 142 6.52 4.94 10.82
C VAL A 142 7.62 4.05 10.24
N PHE A 143 7.66 2.78 10.63
CA PHE A 143 8.59 1.83 10.06
C PHE A 143 8.38 1.57 8.56
N ALA A 144 7.13 1.46 8.09
CA ALA A 144 6.83 1.33 6.67
C ALA A 144 7.31 2.56 5.89
N PHE A 145 7.06 3.77 6.39
CA PHE A 145 7.55 5.02 5.78
C PHE A 145 9.08 5.13 5.75
N LEU A 146 9.78 4.53 6.71
CA LEU A 146 11.24 4.53 6.75
C LEU A 146 11.87 3.43 5.90
N SER A 147 11.23 2.26 5.80
CA SER A 147 11.79 1.09 5.11
C SER A 147 11.48 1.05 3.62
N LEU A 148 10.28 1.49 3.20
CA LEU A 148 9.89 1.49 1.79
C LEU A 148 10.73 2.37 0.86
N PRO A 149 11.21 3.56 1.26
CA PRO A 149 12.04 4.39 0.40
C PRO A 149 13.29 3.67 -0.13
N PHE A 150 13.87 2.72 0.62
CA PHE A 150 15.08 2.00 0.20
C PHE A 150 14.88 1.22 -1.10
N THR A 151 13.71 0.61 -1.29
CA THR A 151 13.39 -0.12 -2.53
C THR A 151 12.71 0.79 -3.54
N GLN A 152 11.86 1.72 -3.07
CA GLN A 152 11.01 2.51 -3.95
C GLN A 152 11.75 3.63 -4.68
N ILE A 153 12.84 4.14 -4.13
CA ILE A 153 13.64 5.16 -4.81
C ILE A 153 14.23 4.64 -6.13
N ILE A 154 14.66 3.37 -6.15
CA ILE A 154 15.21 2.73 -7.35
C ILE A 154 14.10 2.60 -8.42
N VAL A 155 12.92 2.15 -8.02
CA VAL A 155 11.75 2.07 -8.91
C VAL A 155 11.39 3.45 -9.48
N ALA A 156 11.33 4.47 -8.62
CA ALA A 156 11.02 5.84 -9.03
C ALA A 156 12.04 6.40 -10.02
N ILE A 157 13.35 6.21 -9.76
CA ILE A 157 14.43 6.61 -10.66
C ILE A 157 14.25 5.92 -12.02
N CYS A 158 14.17 4.59 -12.03
CA CYS A 158 14.07 3.83 -13.27
C CYS A 158 12.82 4.22 -14.07
N TYR A 159 11.65 4.29 -13.43
CA TYR A 159 10.41 4.62 -14.13
C TYR A 159 10.43 6.03 -14.71
N PHE A 160 10.88 7.01 -13.93
CA PHE A 160 10.90 8.40 -14.35
C PHE A 160 11.75 8.58 -15.62
N TYR A 161 12.96 8.02 -15.63
CA TYR A 161 13.86 8.12 -16.78
C TYR A 161 13.44 7.21 -17.95
N PHE A 162 12.92 6.01 -17.69
CA PHE A 162 12.47 5.11 -18.76
C PHE A 162 11.28 5.67 -19.53
N LEU A 163 10.38 6.38 -18.84
CA LEU A 163 9.29 7.11 -19.49
C LEU A 163 9.81 8.29 -20.34
N GLY A 164 11.03 8.78 -20.13
CA GLY A 164 11.58 9.95 -20.81
C GLY A 164 11.22 11.28 -20.13
N LEU A 165 10.93 11.27 -18.82
CA LEU A 165 10.64 12.48 -18.06
C LEU A 165 11.93 13.17 -17.59
N SER A 166 11.85 14.48 -17.32
CA SER A 166 12.97 15.29 -16.85
C SER A 166 12.52 16.36 -15.85
N GLY A 167 13.46 16.89 -15.07
CA GLY A 167 13.20 17.93 -14.06
C GLY A 167 13.17 17.39 -12.63
N ILE A 168 13.87 18.06 -11.71
CA ILE A 168 14.02 17.59 -10.33
C ILE A 168 12.73 17.73 -9.51
N SER A 169 11.96 18.80 -9.72
CA SER A 169 10.66 18.98 -9.08
C SER A 169 9.70 17.87 -9.47
N ASP A 170 9.69 17.54 -10.76
CA ASP A 170 8.81 16.55 -11.35
C ASP A 170 9.21 15.14 -10.89
N PHE A 171 10.52 14.86 -10.80
CA PHE A 171 11.04 13.63 -10.20
C PHE A 171 10.63 13.47 -8.73
N ILE A 172 10.76 14.53 -7.92
CA ILE A 172 10.38 14.48 -6.50
C ILE A 172 8.89 14.19 -6.36
N TYR A 173 8.03 14.92 -7.08
CA TYR A 173 6.59 14.68 -7.04
C TYR A 173 6.24 13.27 -7.50
N PHE A 174 6.81 12.82 -8.63
CA PHE A 174 6.61 11.48 -9.16
C PHE A 174 6.99 10.41 -8.13
N GLY A 175 8.19 10.50 -7.55
CA GLY A 175 8.67 9.57 -6.53
C GLY A 175 7.81 9.56 -5.27
N LEU A 176 7.35 10.72 -4.81
CA LEU A 176 6.47 10.82 -3.64
C LEU A 176 5.09 10.20 -3.89
N VAL A 177 4.51 10.37 -5.08
CA VAL A 177 3.24 9.72 -5.45
C VAL A 177 3.40 8.20 -5.47
N LEU A 178 4.47 7.68 -6.08
CA LEU A 178 4.73 6.24 -6.09
C LEU A 178 5.02 5.68 -4.69
N LEU A 179 5.69 6.46 -3.82
CA LEU A 179 5.93 6.08 -2.44
C LEU A 179 4.64 6.00 -1.63
N LEU A 180 3.78 7.01 -1.74
CA LEU A 180 2.48 7.00 -1.06
C LEU A 180 1.62 5.82 -1.54
N LEU A 181 1.60 5.54 -2.84
CA LEU A 181 0.90 4.38 -3.37
C LEU A 181 1.45 3.08 -2.77
N ALA A 182 2.77 2.91 -2.70
CA ALA A 182 3.39 1.74 -2.09
C ALA A 182 3.05 1.60 -0.59
N VAL A 183 3.06 2.71 0.16
CA VAL A 183 2.66 2.73 1.59
C VAL A 183 1.21 2.28 1.75
N VAL A 184 0.29 2.82 0.94
CA VAL A 184 -1.12 2.40 0.94
C VAL A 184 -1.24 0.88 0.72
N CYS A 185 -0.49 0.34 -0.24
CA CYS A 185 -0.53 -1.08 -0.55
C CYS A 185 0.04 -1.96 0.59
N GLU A 186 1.11 -1.55 1.25
CA GLU A 186 1.67 -2.26 2.42
C GLU A 186 0.74 -2.19 3.64
N VAL A 187 0.10 -1.06 3.90
CA VAL A 187 -0.88 -0.94 5.00
C VAL A 187 -2.09 -1.83 4.72
N LEU A 188 -2.53 -1.95 3.46
CA LEU A 188 -3.56 -2.91 3.07
C LEU A 188 -3.09 -4.36 3.33
N ALA A 189 -1.86 -4.70 2.95
CA ALA A 189 -1.31 -6.03 3.19
C ALA A 189 -1.28 -6.40 4.69
N LEU A 190 -0.87 -5.46 5.55
CA LEU A 190 -0.91 -5.63 7.01
C LEU A 190 -2.35 -5.76 7.54
N SER A 191 -3.28 -4.97 7.01
CA SER A 191 -4.69 -5.02 7.42
C SER A 191 -5.36 -6.34 7.03
N THR A 192 -5.13 -6.81 5.80
CA THR A 192 -5.65 -8.10 5.34
C THR A 192 -5.04 -9.27 6.11
N ALA A 193 -3.74 -9.20 6.45
CA ALA A 193 -3.06 -10.18 7.28
C ALA A 193 -3.64 -10.29 8.71
N LEU A 194 -4.06 -9.18 9.32
CA LEU A 194 -4.75 -9.20 10.62
C LEU A 194 -6.16 -9.79 10.55
N LEU A 195 -6.89 -9.52 9.46
CA LEU A 195 -8.27 -9.96 9.32
C LEU A 195 -8.39 -11.43 8.89
N THR A 196 -7.37 -11.99 8.26
CA THR A 196 -7.43 -13.32 7.65
C THR A 196 -6.47 -14.30 8.33
N ARG A 197 -7.02 -15.40 8.86
CA ARG A 197 -6.20 -16.45 9.51
C ARG A 197 -5.54 -17.42 8.52
N LYS A 198 -6.14 -17.57 7.33
CA LYS A 198 -5.68 -18.51 6.28
C LYS A 198 -4.87 -17.75 5.21
N PRO A 199 -3.62 -18.17 4.91
CA PRO A 199 -2.82 -17.52 3.88
C PRO A 199 -3.52 -17.43 2.52
N SER A 200 -4.20 -18.49 2.08
CA SER A 200 -4.89 -18.51 0.78
C SER A 200 -5.97 -17.43 0.66
N VAL A 201 -6.74 -17.22 1.73
CA VAL A 201 -7.78 -16.17 1.77
C VAL A 201 -7.13 -14.79 1.78
N MET A 202 -6.02 -14.63 2.50
CA MET A 202 -5.24 -13.39 2.52
C MET A 202 -4.78 -12.99 1.10
N TYR A 203 -4.14 -13.91 0.37
CA TYR A 203 -3.69 -13.65 -1.00
C TYR A 203 -4.85 -13.36 -1.95
N LEU A 204 -5.94 -14.14 -1.87
CA LEU A 204 -7.10 -13.93 -2.72
C LEU A 204 -7.75 -12.57 -2.46
N THR A 205 -7.92 -12.19 -1.19
CA THR A 205 -8.56 -10.91 -0.81
C THR A 205 -7.68 -9.71 -1.18
N ALA A 206 -6.41 -9.72 -0.79
CA ALA A 206 -5.47 -8.65 -1.15
C ALA A 206 -5.32 -8.53 -2.67
N GLY A 207 -5.15 -9.65 -3.38
CA GLY A 207 -5.05 -9.68 -4.84
C GLY A 207 -6.31 -9.16 -5.54
N ALA A 208 -7.50 -9.55 -5.08
CA ALA A 208 -8.75 -9.05 -5.62
C ALA A 208 -8.93 -7.53 -5.40
N ILE A 209 -8.55 -7.01 -4.23
CA ILE A 209 -8.60 -5.58 -3.94
C ILE A 209 -7.63 -4.81 -4.84
N HIS A 210 -6.39 -5.26 -4.98
CA HIS A 210 -5.41 -4.65 -5.88
C HIS A 210 -5.86 -4.67 -7.34
N PHE A 211 -6.39 -5.80 -7.81
CA PHE A 211 -6.93 -5.90 -9.16
C PHE A 211 -8.10 -4.94 -9.39
N LEU A 212 -9.04 -4.87 -8.44
CA LEU A 212 -10.19 -3.96 -8.54
C LEU A 212 -9.73 -2.49 -8.51
N TRP A 213 -8.78 -2.14 -7.64
CA TRP A 213 -8.20 -0.80 -7.61
C TRP A 213 -7.52 -0.43 -8.93
N LEU A 214 -6.75 -1.35 -9.51
CA LEU A 214 -6.11 -1.13 -10.80
C LEU A 214 -7.14 -0.96 -11.92
N LEU A 215 -8.20 -1.78 -11.94
CA LEU A 215 -9.30 -1.65 -12.89
C LEU A 215 -9.98 -0.28 -12.78
N LEU A 216 -10.16 0.19 -11.55
CA LEU A 216 -10.79 1.47 -11.23
C LEU A 216 -9.85 2.69 -11.33
N SER A 217 -8.59 2.50 -11.72
CA SER A 217 -7.57 3.56 -11.79
C SER A 217 -7.83 4.62 -12.86
N GLY A 218 -8.73 4.36 -13.81
CA GLY A 218 -8.90 5.16 -15.01
C GLY A 218 -7.95 4.74 -16.16
N GLY A 219 -6.96 3.89 -15.89
CA GLY A 219 -6.00 3.43 -16.89
C GLY A 219 -6.53 2.32 -17.80
N ILE A 220 -7.09 1.26 -17.19
CA ILE A 220 -7.67 0.11 -17.92
C ILE A 220 -9.07 0.44 -18.43
N ILE A 221 -9.93 0.93 -17.52
CA ILE A 221 -11.27 1.41 -17.86
C ILE A 221 -11.22 2.93 -17.78
N ARG A 222 -11.41 3.61 -18.92
CA ARG A 222 -11.55 5.06 -18.95
C ARG A 222 -12.85 5.45 -18.24
N MET A 223 -12.74 6.24 -17.18
CA MET A 223 -13.88 6.69 -16.35
C MET A 223 -14.60 7.89 -16.98
N CYS A 224 -14.82 7.85 -18.30
CA CYS A 224 -15.46 8.91 -19.06
C CYS A 224 -16.99 8.86 -18.95
N THR A 225 -17.65 9.81 -19.61
CA THR A 225 -19.11 10.10 -19.59
C THR A 225 -20.05 8.91 -19.84
N ASN A 226 -19.56 7.79 -20.37
CA ASN A 226 -20.35 6.58 -20.62
C ASN A 226 -20.29 5.54 -19.49
N VAL A 227 -19.52 5.80 -18.42
CA VAL A 227 -19.45 4.91 -17.26
C VAL A 227 -20.59 5.24 -16.29
N HIS A 228 -21.25 4.20 -15.80
CA HIS A 228 -22.34 4.35 -14.83
C HIS A 228 -21.86 5.08 -13.56
N ASN A 229 -22.63 6.07 -13.10
CA ASN A 229 -22.26 6.95 -11.96
C ASN A 229 -21.78 6.20 -10.71
N VAL A 230 -22.33 5.02 -10.43
CA VAL A 230 -21.91 4.17 -9.30
C VAL A 230 -20.46 3.72 -9.45
N VAL A 231 -20.03 3.29 -10.64
CA VAL A 231 -18.65 2.85 -10.88
C VAL A 231 -17.70 4.04 -10.75
N CYS A 232 -18.09 5.21 -11.24
CA CYS A 232 -17.34 6.46 -11.03
C CYS A 232 -17.20 6.79 -9.54
N ALA A 233 -18.27 6.69 -8.76
CA ALA A 233 -18.23 6.94 -7.32
C ALA A 233 -17.30 5.96 -6.59
N VAL A 234 -17.35 4.67 -6.93
CA VAL A 234 -16.48 3.64 -6.34
C VAL A 234 -15.01 3.85 -6.73
N SER A 235 -14.74 4.42 -7.91
CA SER A 235 -13.37 4.70 -8.36
C SER A 235 -12.60 5.63 -7.42
N TYR A 236 -13.27 6.55 -6.71
CA TYR A 236 -12.61 7.46 -5.75
C TYR A 236 -12.00 6.77 -4.54
N VAL A 237 -12.34 5.51 -4.28
CA VAL A 237 -11.72 4.70 -3.22
C VAL A 237 -10.43 4.05 -3.70
N SER A 238 -10.15 4.05 -5.02
CA SER A 238 -8.95 3.46 -5.61
C SER A 238 -7.72 4.37 -5.46
N PRO A 239 -6.67 3.96 -4.73
CA PRO A 239 -5.42 4.71 -4.64
C PRO A 239 -4.71 4.90 -5.99
N PRO A 240 -4.61 3.88 -6.87
CA PRO A 240 -4.11 4.04 -8.23
C PRO A 240 -4.83 5.11 -9.06
N LYS A 241 -6.13 5.37 -8.82
CA LYS A 241 -6.84 6.47 -9.50
C LYS A 241 -6.21 7.82 -9.18
N TRP A 242 -6.03 8.12 -7.90
CA TRP A 242 -5.42 9.39 -7.49
C TRP A 242 -3.97 9.50 -7.91
N ALA A 243 -3.23 8.39 -7.89
CA ALA A 243 -1.89 8.35 -8.47
C ALA A 243 -1.92 8.65 -9.98
N MET A 244 -2.85 8.06 -10.73
CA MET A 244 -3.04 8.34 -12.16
C MET A 244 -3.35 9.81 -12.39
N ASP A 245 -4.35 10.36 -11.71
CA ASP A 245 -4.79 11.74 -11.87
C ASP A 245 -3.67 12.76 -11.58
N GLY A 246 -2.86 12.51 -10.55
CA GLY A 246 -1.71 13.34 -10.22
C GLY A 246 -0.56 13.21 -11.24
N LEU A 247 -0.24 11.98 -11.65
CA LEU A 247 0.84 11.76 -12.61
C LEU A 247 0.48 12.22 -14.02
N LEU A 248 -0.77 12.12 -14.47
CA LEU A 248 -1.18 12.65 -15.78
C LEU A 248 -1.08 14.18 -15.84
N GLN A 249 -1.35 14.89 -14.74
CA GLN A 249 -1.08 16.33 -14.66
C GLN A 249 0.41 16.65 -14.79
N LEU A 250 1.26 15.81 -14.19
CA LEU A 250 2.71 15.94 -14.32
C LEU A 250 3.19 15.66 -15.75
N THR A 251 2.76 14.54 -16.32
CA THR A 251 3.36 13.94 -17.52
C THR A 251 2.67 14.31 -18.81
N MET A 252 1.44 14.85 -18.76
CA MET A 252 0.69 15.25 -19.94
C MET A 252 0.28 16.71 -19.93
N ALA A 253 -0.36 17.21 -18.87
CA ALA A 253 -0.96 18.55 -18.86
C ALA A 253 0.03 19.67 -19.20
N LYS A 254 1.30 19.49 -18.80
CA LYS A 254 2.39 20.45 -19.00
C LYS A 254 2.92 20.52 -20.44
N TYR A 255 2.56 19.58 -21.31
CA TYR A 255 3.20 19.43 -22.62
C TYR A 255 2.22 19.64 -23.78
N HIS A 256 2.78 19.94 -24.95
CA HIS A 256 2.06 19.93 -26.22
C HIS A 256 2.34 18.63 -26.98
N TYR A 257 1.30 18.13 -27.64
CA TYR A 257 1.34 16.94 -28.47
C TYR A 257 1.19 17.33 -29.93
N TYR A 258 1.85 16.60 -30.82
CA TYR A 258 1.83 16.86 -32.25
C TYR A 258 0.93 15.85 -32.96
N VAL A 259 0.02 16.36 -33.78
CA VAL A 259 -0.80 15.54 -34.69
C VAL A 259 -0.07 15.45 -36.03
N PRO A 260 0.30 14.24 -36.50
CA PRO A 260 0.87 14.06 -37.82
C PRO A 260 -0.15 14.52 -38.88
N SER A 261 0.23 15.48 -39.72
CA SER A 261 -0.60 15.94 -40.84
C SER A 261 0.12 15.64 -42.16
N PRO A 262 -0.53 14.95 -43.12
CA PRO A 262 0.11 14.55 -44.38
C PRO A 262 0.40 15.72 -45.34
N SER A 263 -0.11 16.93 -45.08
CA SER A 263 -0.07 18.05 -46.04
C SER A 263 0.16 19.43 -45.43
N SER A 264 0.42 19.54 -44.12
CA SER A 264 0.64 20.81 -43.42
C SER A 264 1.61 20.65 -42.26
N SER A 265 2.14 21.77 -41.74
CA SER A 265 2.92 21.80 -40.50
C SER A 265 2.15 21.10 -39.37
N PRO A 266 2.82 20.32 -38.51
CA PRO A 266 2.15 19.54 -37.47
C PRO A 266 1.31 20.44 -36.57
N ILE A 267 0.06 20.03 -36.35
CA ILE A 267 -0.86 20.74 -35.46
C ILE A 267 -0.48 20.40 -34.03
N SER A 268 -0.19 21.41 -33.22
CA SER A 268 0.07 21.24 -31.78
C SER A 268 -1.23 21.31 -30.99
N ILE A 269 -1.54 20.28 -30.22
CA ILE A 269 -2.65 20.23 -29.28
C ILE A 269 -2.08 20.31 -27.85
N SER A 270 -2.76 21.01 -26.94
CA SER A 270 -2.34 21.02 -25.53
C SER A 270 -2.65 19.68 -24.86
N GLY A 271 -1.73 19.16 -24.06
CA GLY A 271 -1.99 17.98 -23.24
C GLY A 271 -3.15 18.20 -22.26
N GLN A 272 -3.34 19.43 -21.77
CA GLN A 272 -4.48 19.76 -20.92
C GLN A 272 -5.81 19.58 -21.66
N SER A 273 -5.91 19.99 -22.94
CA SER A 273 -7.15 19.77 -23.71
C SER A 273 -7.39 18.28 -23.97
N ILE A 274 -6.34 17.48 -24.23
CA ILE A 274 -6.46 16.03 -24.36
C ILE A 274 -7.01 15.40 -23.06
N LEU A 275 -6.52 15.83 -21.89
CA LEU A 275 -7.02 15.34 -20.61
C LEU A 275 -8.49 15.71 -20.36
N VAL A 276 -8.90 16.91 -20.76
CA VAL A 276 -10.28 17.37 -20.60
C VAL A 276 -11.21 16.66 -21.58
N ASP A 277 -10.85 16.60 -22.85
CA ASP A 277 -11.71 16.12 -23.93
C ASP A 277 -11.75 14.58 -24.00
N ASP A 278 -10.59 13.91 -23.94
CA ASP A 278 -10.49 12.46 -24.12
C ASP A 278 -10.52 11.68 -22.80
N TYR A 279 -10.05 12.31 -21.71
CA TYR A 279 -9.99 11.69 -20.37
C TYR A 279 -11.00 12.29 -19.38
N CYS A 280 -11.80 13.28 -19.81
CA CYS A 280 -12.90 13.84 -19.04
C CYS A 280 -12.50 14.46 -17.68
N PHE A 281 -11.26 14.95 -17.53
CA PHE A 281 -10.74 15.51 -16.28
C PHE A 281 -11.68 16.56 -15.65
N ASP A 282 -12.31 17.42 -16.45
CA ASP A 282 -13.15 18.51 -15.92
C ASP A 282 -14.57 18.07 -15.47
N THR A 283 -15.01 16.88 -15.87
CA THR A 283 -16.42 16.47 -15.67
C THR A 283 -16.71 15.90 -14.29
N TRP A 284 -15.69 15.42 -13.56
CA TRP A 284 -15.87 14.67 -12.31
C TRP A 284 -14.82 14.97 -11.24
N ARG A 285 -14.78 16.21 -10.71
CA ARG A 285 -13.92 16.63 -9.58
C ARG A 285 -12.51 16.00 -9.60
N HIS A 286 -11.93 15.82 -10.79
CA HIS A 286 -10.50 15.59 -10.87
C HIS A 286 -9.91 16.95 -10.56
N ALA A 287 -9.07 17.00 -9.56
CA ALA A 287 -8.44 18.27 -9.27
C ALA A 287 -7.56 18.61 -10.45
N THR A 288 -7.79 19.75 -11.06
CA THR A 288 -6.86 20.44 -11.98
C THR A 288 -5.55 20.85 -11.28
N ASN A 289 -5.33 20.37 -10.05
CA ASN A 289 -4.19 20.64 -9.21
C ASN A 289 -3.61 19.33 -8.67
N GLU A 290 -2.35 19.09 -9.00
CA GLU A 290 -1.52 17.95 -8.58
C GLU A 290 -1.51 17.75 -7.05
N ALA A 291 -1.67 18.83 -6.28
CA ALA A 291 -1.68 18.81 -4.82
C ALA A 291 -2.90 18.08 -4.25
N VAL A 292 -4.07 18.15 -4.89
CA VAL A 292 -5.26 17.48 -4.37
C VAL A 292 -5.16 15.97 -4.56
N SER A 293 -4.63 15.50 -5.69
CA SER A 293 -4.35 14.07 -5.90
C SER A 293 -3.37 13.54 -4.85
N PHE A 294 -2.32 14.32 -4.56
CA PHE A 294 -1.36 14.00 -3.51
C PHE A 294 -2.00 13.95 -2.11
N LEU A 295 -2.82 14.95 -1.76
CA LEU A 295 -3.53 15.01 -0.48
C LEU A 295 -4.58 13.90 -0.36
N ALA A 296 -5.28 13.56 -1.43
CA ALA A 296 -6.23 12.45 -1.46
C ALA A 296 -5.51 11.13 -1.19
N LEU A 297 -4.40 10.86 -1.88
CA LEU A 297 -3.59 9.67 -1.66
C LEU A 297 -3.00 9.61 -0.24
N GLY A 298 -2.50 10.74 0.28
CA GLY A 298 -2.07 10.86 1.67
C GLY A 298 -3.20 10.62 2.67
N SER A 299 -4.43 11.09 2.38
CA SER A 299 -5.60 10.86 3.22
C SER A 299 -6.00 9.38 3.26
N MET A 300 -5.81 8.64 2.16
CA MET A 300 -6.06 7.20 2.10
C MET A 300 -5.12 6.40 3.01
N VAL A 301 -3.86 6.83 3.14
CA VAL A 301 -2.96 6.25 4.16
C VAL A 301 -3.58 6.44 5.55
N GLY A 302 -4.04 7.65 5.86
CA GLY A 302 -4.73 7.96 7.12
C GLY A 302 -5.97 7.08 7.37
N ILE A 303 -6.83 6.93 6.38
CA ILE A 303 -8.05 6.12 6.47
C ILE A 303 -7.74 4.64 6.69
N LEU A 304 -6.79 4.09 5.93
CA LEU A 304 -6.38 2.69 6.09
C LEU A 304 -5.71 2.43 7.44
N LEU A 305 -5.05 3.42 8.02
CA LEU A 305 -4.52 3.31 9.38
C LEU A 305 -5.60 3.28 10.44
N ILE A 306 -6.64 4.09 10.29
CA ILE A 306 -7.82 4.02 11.15
C ILE A 306 -8.46 2.63 11.01
N ALA A 307 -8.59 2.12 9.78
CA ALA A 307 -9.09 0.77 9.54
C ALA A 307 -8.22 -0.29 10.22
N PHE A 308 -6.89 -0.24 10.06
CA PHE A 308 -5.95 -1.14 10.72
C PHE A 308 -6.06 -1.08 12.25
N PHE A 309 -6.19 0.12 12.82
CA PHE A 309 -6.41 0.29 14.25
C PHE A 309 -7.74 -0.31 14.72
N ILE A 310 -8.82 -0.13 13.96
CA ILE A 310 -10.11 -0.75 14.24
C ILE A 310 -9.99 -2.28 14.15
N SER A 311 -9.35 -2.82 13.11
CA SER A 311 -9.09 -4.26 12.98
C SER A 311 -8.32 -4.80 14.18
N ALA A 312 -7.24 -4.13 14.58
CA ALA A 312 -6.46 -4.48 15.76
C ALA A 312 -7.31 -4.49 17.06
N ARG A 313 -8.21 -3.53 17.21
CA ARG A 313 -9.16 -3.47 18.35
C ARG A 313 -10.21 -4.57 18.31
N LEU A 314 -10.77 -4.86 17.14
CA LEU A 314 -11.76 -5.92 16.96
C LEU A 314 -11.18 -7.29 17.30
N VAL A 315 -9.95 -7.55 16.85
CA VAL A 315 -9.19 -8.75 17.21
C VAL A 315 -9.05 -8.83 18.74
N GLN A 316 -8.64 -7.74 19.39
CA GLN A 316 -8.54 -7.69 20.86
C GLN A 316 -9.88 -7.96 21.57
N SER A 317 -11.00 -7.44 21.06
CA SER A 317 -12.33 -7.65 21.67
C SER A 317 -12.87 -9.07 21.46
N GLY A 318 -12.65 -9.66 20.28
CA GLY A 318 -13.10 -11.02 19.99
C GLY A 318 -12.45 -12.07 20.89
N PHE A 319 -11.23 -11.82 21.35
CA PHE A 319 -10.56 -12.65 22.35
C PHE A 319 -11.11 -12.50 23.77
N ARG A 320 -11.75 -11.38 24.11
CA ARG A 320 -12.37 -11.20 25.44
C ARG A 320 -13.71 -11.92 25.57
N SER A 321 -14.35 -12.24 24.44
CA SER A 321 -15.66 -12.90 24.39
C SER A 321 -15.61 -14.41 24.19
N ALA A 322 -14.42 -14.99 24.00
CA ALA A 322 -14.19 -16.42 23.78
C ALA A 322 -13.51 -17.05 25.01
#